data_AF-A0A2D6BJ18-F1
#
_entry.id   AF-A0A2D6BJ18-F1
#
_cell.length_a   1.000
_cell.length_b   1.000
_cell.length_c   1.000
_cell.angle_alpha   90.00
_cell.angle_beta   90.00
_cell.angle_gamma   90.00
#
_symmetry.space_group_name_H-M   'P 1'
#
loop_
_entity.id
_entity.type
_entity.pdbx_description
1 polymer ?
#
loop_
_entity_poly.entity_id
_entity_poly.type
_entity_poly.pdbx_seq_one_letter_code
_entity_poly.pdbx_strand_id
1 'polypeptide(L)'
;MTGLTDPGDRSRDGFTLIEMLFVLLFTAIVLSIAINAYLQLSRQSSAAAALTEGDRRATLTLDRIARDLQETVLIVKPDEVDPLAHPWLFLAEAGRSGEGADRLKFQTRAHRPRGGAEHESDLAVVAFWTALDERGEALELLRWSSPQLPESLDQAFPRRDDQGVQVLADGVASFGIRLQDEDGAWTDRWNSSTLERSSQLPVQAELQLALLDPESLDGVGTAPPDPRVRRVLLPIRPLDLAPEESGEPDEEGDDEDDDAADCVTVAQCRAANPEVFDAFLSTDPALEALIDAVGGECFAEQAASLGIDPGGLAGCQ
;
A
#
# COMPACT_ATOMS: atom_id res chain seq x y z
N MET A 1 12.06 47.17 -85.41
CA MET A 1 10.91 46.53 -86.10
C MET A 1 10.79 45.13 -85.54
N THR A 2 10.04 44.83 -84.46
CA THR A 2 8.55 44.82 -84.35
C THR A 2 7.90 44.23 -85.60
N GLY A 3 7.11 43.16 -85.59
CA GLY A 3 6.48 42.35 -84.53
C GLY A 3 5.15 41.84 -85.10
N LEU A 4 4.69 40.64 -84.73
CA LEU A 4 3.25 40.33 -84.62
C LEU A 4 3.04 39.03 -83.84
N THR A 5 2.32 39.17 -82.74
CA THR A 5 1.87 38.16 -81.78
C THR A 5 0.67 37.39 -82.33
N ASP A 6 0.70 36.06 -82.21
CA ASP A 6 -0.45 35.17 -82.36
C ASP A 6 -1.14 35.02 -80.98
N PRO A 7 -2.39 35.50 -80.80
CA PRO A 7 -3.11 35.38 -79.54
C PRO A 7 -3.77 34.00 -79.45
N GLY A 8 -3.30 33.19 -78.50
CA GLY A 8 -3.87 31.89 -78.18
C GLY A 8 -5.38 31.95 -77.92
N ASP A 9 -6.10 31.11 -78.65
CA ASP A 9 -7.54 30.88 -78.54
C ASP A 9 -7.87 30.36 -77.12
N ARG A 10 -8.53 31.19 -76.33
CA ARG A 10 -9.04 30.83 -75.00
C ARG A 10 -10.50 30.43 -75.16
N SER A 11 -10.75 29.15 -75.39
CA SER A 11 -12.08 28.54 -75.30
C SER A 11 -12.66 28.84 -73.93
N ARG A 12 -13.62 29.76 -73.88
CA ARG A 12 -14.44 30.03 -72.70
C ARG A 12 -15.59 29.04 -72.68
N ASP A 13 -15.29 27.80 -72.32
CA ASP A 13 -16.34 26.82 -71.99
C ASP A 13 -16.97 27.23 -70.65
N GLY A 14 -18.19 27.74 -70.74
CA GLY A 14 -19.02 28.04 -69.58
C GLY A 14 -19.64 26.75 -69.04
N PHE A 15 -19.51 26.51 -67.73
CA PHE A 15 -20.18 25.41 -67.04
C PHE A 15 -21.68 25.43 -67.28
N THR A 16 -22.25 24.27 -67.64
CA THR A 16 -23.69 24.15 -67.82
C THR A 16 -24.39 24.07 -66.46
N LEU A 17 -25.60 24.62 -66.34
CA LEU A 17 -26.38 24.59 -65.10
C LEU A 17 -26.66 23.15 -64.63
N ILE A 18 -26.82 22.22 -65.58
CA ILE A 18 -27.02 20.80 -65.30
C ILE A 18 -25.77 20.15 -64.69
N GLU A 19 -24.58 20.53 -65.12
CA GLU A 19 -23.32 20.02 -64.58
C GLU A 19 -23.12 20.45 -63.12
N MET A 20 -23.44 21.71 -62.80
CA MET A 20 -23.45 22.18 -61.41
C MET A 20 -24.43 21.41 -60.53
N LEU A 21 -25.61 21.06 -61.05
CA LEU A 21 -26.59 20.26 -60.32
C LEU A 21 -26.03 18.85 -60.01
N PHE A 22 -25.35 18.22 -60.98
CA PHE A 22 -24.72 16.92 -60.78
C PHE A 22 -23.61 16.96 -59.74
N VAL A 23 -22.76 18.00 -59.76
CA VAL A 23 -21.70 18.19 -58.76
C VAL A 23 -22.29 18.32 -57.36
N LEU A 24 -23.37 19.10 -57.19
CA LEU A 24 -24.03 19.26 -55.90
C LEU A 24 -24.66 17.94 -55.42
N LEU A 25 -25.34 17.21 -56.29
CA LEU A 25 -25.92 15.90 -55.97
C LEU A 25 -24.83 14.90 -55.53
N PHE A 26 -23.75 14.81 -56.29
CA PHE A 26 -22.64 13.91 -55.97
C PHE A 26 -21.97 14.31 -54.64
N THR A 27 -21.75 15.60 -54.42
CA THR A 27 -21.19 16.12 -53.17
C THR A 27 -22.10 15.78 -51.98
N ALA A 28 -23.42 15.94 -52.12
CA ALA A 28 -24.36 15.60 -51.06
C ALA A 28 -24.35 14.09 -50.75
N ILE A 29 -24.25 13.23 -51.76
CA ILE A 29 -24.14 11.77 -51.58
C ILE A 29 -22.84 11.41 -50.85
N VAL A 30 -21.71 11.94 -51.31
CA VAL A 30 -20.40 11.69 -50.69
C VAL A 30 -20.38 12.17 -49.25
N LEU A 31 -20.89 13.38 -48.99
CA LEU A 31 -20.96 13.92 -47.64
C LEU A 31 -21.86 13.09 -46.74
N SER A 32 -22.99 12.60 -47.25
CA SER A 32 -23.90 11.72 -46.51
C SER A 32 -23.24 10.39 -46.15
N ILE A 33 -22.49 9.78 -47.07
CA ILE A 33 -21.72 8.57 -46.81
C ILE A 33 -20.65 8.83 -45.74
N ALA A 34 -19.92 9.94 -45.85
CA ALA A 34 -18.88 10.31 -44.89
C ALA A 34 -19.44 10.55 -43.48
N ILE A 35 -20.56 11.26 -43.36
CA ILE A 35 -21.25 11.48 -42.07
C ILE A 35 -21.73 10.16 -41.49
N ASN A 36 -22.36 9.29 -42.28
CA ASN A 36 -22.83 8.00 -41.79
C ASN A 36 -21.68 7.10 -41.32
N ALA A 37 -20.58 7.04 -42.09
CA ALA A 37 -19.38 6.30 -41.70
C ALA A 37 -18.78 6.83 -40.39
N TYR A 38 -18.72 8.15 -40.22
CA TYR A 38 -18.28 8.78 -38.97
C TYR A 38 -19.17 8.41 -37.79
N LEU A 39 -20.51 8.46 -37.95
CA LEU A 39 -21.46 8.10 -36.90
C LEU A 39 -21.40 6.61 -36.53
N GLN A 40 -21.12 5.73 -37.50
CA GLN A 40 -20.92 4.29 -37.23
C GLN A 40 -19.63 4.05 -36.46
N LEU A 41 -18.53 4.67 -36.88
CA LEU A 41 -17.24 4.56 -36.20
C LEU A 41 -17.31 5.11 -34.77
N SER A 42 -17.98 6.25 -34.57
CA SER A 42 -18.20 6.83 -33.25
C SER A 42 -18.98 5.88 -32.34
N ARG A 43 -20.06 5.27 -32.83
CA ARG A 43 -20.85 4.30 -32.05
C ARG A 43 -20.07 3.04 -31.72
N GLN A 44 -19.30 2.50 -32.67
CA GLN A 44 -18.43 1.35 -32.44
C GLN A 44 -17.34 1.66 -31.41
N SER A 45 -16.74 2.85 -31.48
CA SER A 45 -15.74 3.32 -30.51
C SER A 45 -16.34 3.44 -29.10
N SER A 46 -17.53 4.04 -28.96
CA SER A 46 -18.23 4.14 -27.68
C SER A 46 -18.62 2.77 -27.11
N ALA A 47 -19.12 1.86 -27.93
CA ALA A 47 -19.45 0.49 -27.50
C ALA A 47 -18.19 -0.27 -27.06
N ALA A 48 -17.09 -0.15 -27.82
CA ALA A 48 -15.81 -0.76 -27.44
C ALA A 48 -15.27 -0.19 -26.11
N ALA A 49 -15.39 1.13 -25.91
CA ALA A 49 -14.99 1.75 -24.65
C ALA A 49 -15.82 1.26 -23.46
N ALA A 50 -17.14 1.15 -23.63
CA ALA A 50 -18.04 0.64 -22.59
C ALA A 50 -17.67 -0.78 -22.15
N LEU A 51 -17.37 -1.68 -23.10
CA LEU A 51 -16.92 -3.05 -22.81
C LEU A 51 -15.63 -3.09 -21.96
N THR A 52 -14.72 -2.15 -22.17
CA THR A 52 -13.45 -2.10 -21.41
C THR A 52 -13.56 -1.39 -20.06
N GLU A 53 -14.61 -0.61 -19.85
CA GLU A 53 -14.76 0.21 -18.65
C GLU A 53 -14.99 -0.67 -17.41
N GLY A 54 -15.87 -1.67 -17.50
CA GLY A 54 -16.11 -2.61 -16.41
C GLY A 54 -14.84 -3.34 -15.97
N ASP A 55 -14.04 -3.81 -16.93
CA ASP A 55 -12.77 -4.49 -16.69
C ASP A 55 -11.73 -3.60 -16.01
N ARG A 56 -11.63 -2.36 -16.47
CA ARG A 56 -10.71 -1.37 -15.89
C ARG A 56 -11.13 -1.02 -14.47
N ARG A 57 -12.42 -0.78 -14.25
CA ARG A 57 -12.97 -0.50 -12.91
C ARG A 57 -12.71 -1.67 -11.97
N ALA A 58 -13.02 -2.91 -12.38
CA ALA A 58 -12.75 -4.09 -11.58
C ALA A 58 -11.26 -4.23 -11.23
N THR A 59 -10.37 -4.04 -12.20
CA THR A 59 -8.92 -4.10 -11.99
C THR A 59 -8.43 -3.04 -10.99
N LEU A 60 -8.88 -1.79 -11.14
CA LEU A 60 -8.51 -0.71 -10.23
C LEU A 60 -9.02 -0.95 -8.80
N THR A 61 -10.23 -1.49 -8.66
CA THR A 61 -10.79 -1.88 -7.36
C THR A 61 -9.98 -3.01 -6.73
N LEU A 62 -9.62 -4.04 -7.50
CA LEU A 62 -8.77 -5.13 -7.01
C LEU A 62 -7.38 -4.65 -6.61
N ASP A 63 -6.77 -3.74 -7.37
CA ASP A 63 -5.46 -3.16 -7.04
C ASP A 63 -5.51 -2.31 -5.76
N ARG A 64 -6.64 -1.64 -5.49
CA ARG A 64 -6.84 -0.92 -4.23
C ARG A 64 -6.89 -1.87 -3.04
N ILE A 65 -7.66 -2.95 -3.13
CA ILE A 65 -7.76 -3.97 -2.06
C ILE A 65 -6.41 -4.66 -1.87
N ALA A 66 -5.72 -5.01 -2.96
CA ALA A 66 -4.41 -5.64 -2.93
C ALA A 66 -3.38 -4.77 -2.21
N ARG A 67 -3.38 -3.44 -2.43
CA ARG A 67 -2.49 -2.52 -1.72
C ARG A 67 -2.73 -2.52 -0.20
N ASP A 68 -3.99 -2.46 0.22
CA ASP A 68 -4.32 -2.51 1.65
C ASP A 68 -3.85 -3.85 2.26
N LEU A 69 -4.06 -4.98 1.54
CA LEU A 69 -3.63 -6.32 1.94
C LEU A 69 -2.10 -6.49 2.01
N GLN A 70 -1.35 -5.90 1.08
CA GLN A 70 0.13 -5.98 1.08
C GLN A 70 0.75 -5.31 2.31
N GLU A 71 0.07 -4.30 2.85
CA GLU A 71 0.50 -3.56 4.02
C GLU A 71 -0.24 -4.01 5.29
N THR A 72 -0.82 -5.23 5.27
CA THR A 72 -1.44 -5.84 6.45
C THR A 72 -0.40 -5.99 7.55
N VAL A 73 -0.80 -5.65 8.77
CA VAL A 73 0.01 -5.87 9.97
C VAL A 73 -0.80 -6.67 10.99
N LEU A 74 -0.13 -7.64 11.59
CA LEU A 74 -0.61 -8.40 12.73
C LEU A 74 0.52 -8.48 13.75
N ILE A 75 0.19 -8.39 15.03
CA ILE A 75 1.15 -8.56 16.13
C ILE A 75 1.01 -9.97 16.68
N VAL A 76 2.15 -10.59 17.02
CA VAL A 76 2.19 -11.83 17.80
C VAL A 76 1.71 -11.51 19.20
N LYS A 77 0.59 -12.12 19.58
CA LYS A 77 0.03 -11.97 20.91
C LYS A 77 0.95 -12.67 21.93
N PRO A 78 1.36 -12.00 23.02
CA PRO A 78 2.12 -12.64 24.09
C PRO A 78 1.36 -13.82 24.71
N ASP A 79 2.08 -14.82 25.20
CA ASP A 79 1.49 -16.03 25.80
C ASP A 79 0.67 -15.71 27.06
N GLU A 80 0.98 -14.62 27.76
CA GLU A 80 0.30 -14.18 28.97
C GLU A 80 -1.03 -13.44 28.70
N VAL A 81 -1.29 -13.04 27.44
CA VAL A 81 -2.47 -12.25 27.06
C VAL A 81 -3.50 -13.15 26.39
N ASP A 82 -4.74 -13.10 26.87
CA ASP A 82 -5.86 -13.81 26.24
C ASP A 82 -5.97 -13.43 24.75
N PRO A 83 -5.75 -14.38 23.82
CA PRO A 83 -5.85 -14.11 22.39
C PRO A 83 -7.20 -13.55 21.96
N LEU A 84 -8.26 -13.82 22.73
CA LEU A 84 -9.62 -13.36 22.49
C LEU A 84 -9.89 -11.94 23.00
N ALA A 85 -8.97 -11.35 23.77
CA ALA A 85 -9.09 -9.98 24.25
C ALA A 85 -8.33 -8.98 23.36
N HIS A 86 -7.43 -9.47 22.51
CA HIS A 86 -6.49 -8.63 21.77
C HIS A 86 -7.13 -7.94 20.55
N PRO A 87 -6.93 -6.62 20.35
CA PRO A 87 -7.61 -5.87 19.29
C PRO A 87 -7.11 -6.16 17.87
N TRP A 88 -5.93 -6.78 17.73
CA TRP A 88 -5.33 -7.11 16.45
C TRP A 88 -5.94 -8.37 15.84
N LEU A 89 -6.45 -8.24 14.63
CA LEU A 89 -7.33 -9.20 13.98
C LEU A 89 -7.10 -9.20 12.47
N PHE A 90 -7.02 -10.39 11.89
CA PHE A 90 -7.24 -10.65 10.48
C PHE A 90 -8.44 -11.60 10.38
N LEU A 91 -9.53 -11.10 9.83
CA LEU A 91 -10.81 -11.80 9.74
C LEU A 91 -11.28 -11.82 8.28
N ALA A 92 -11.53 -13.00 7.77
CA ALA A 92 -12.20 -13.23 6.50
C ALA A 92 -13.36 -14.20 6.71
N GLU A 93 -14.56 -13.77 6.40
CA GLU A 93 -15.78 -14.55 6.56
C GLU A 93 -16.40 -14.81 5.20
N ALA A 94 -16.81 -16.07 4.99
CA ALA A 94 -17.65 -16.44 3.87
C ALA A 94 -19.12 -16.33 4.27
N GLY A 95 -19.83 -15.43 3.62
CA GLY A 95 -21.28 -15.33 3.63
C GLY A 95 -21.96 -16.56 3.02
N ARG A 96 -23.26 -16.43 2.76
CA ARG A 96 -24.10 -17.59 2.40
C ARG A 96 -24.08 -17.95 0.90
N SER A 97 -23.43 -17.17 0.03
CA SER A 97 -23.68 -17.26 -1.42
C SER A 97 -22.49 -17.03 -2.36
N GLY A 98 -21.22 -17.25 -1.94
CA GLY A 98 -20.07 -16.76 -2.71
C GLY A 98 -18.95 -17.76 -3.03
N GLU A 99 -18.12 -17.37 -4.00
CA GLU A 99 -16.85 -17.98 -4.45
C GLU A 99 -15.69 -17.66 -3.47
N GLY A 100 -15.92 -17.75 -2.16
CA GLY A 100 -14.94 -17.42 -1.12
C GLY A 100 -15.49 -16.53 -0.01
N ALA A 101 -14.58 -15.89 0.74
CA ALA A 101 -14.94 -14.82 1.67
C ALA A 101 -15.49 -13.60 0.92
N ASP A 102 -16.61 -13.07 1.39
CA ASP A 102 -17.24 -11.84 0.90
C ASP A 102 -17.08 -10.68 1.89
N ARG A 103 -16.45 -10.95 3.04
CA ARG A 103 -16.16 -10.00 4.12
C ARG A 103 -14.73 -10.16 4.60
N LEU A 104 -14.02 -9.05 4.73
CA LEU A 104 -12.62 -9.01 5.14
C LEU A 104 -12.38 -7.82 6.08
N LYS A 105 -11.76 -8.02 7.25
CA LYS A 105 -11.42 -6.97 8.22
C LYS A 105 -10.01 -7.22 8.77
N PHE A 106 -9.15 -6.21 8.74
CA PHE A 106 -7.77 -6.31 9.20
C PHE A 106 -7.13 -4.95 9.50
N GLN A 107 -5.98 -4.96 10.17
CA GLN A 107 -5.15 -3.77 10.36
C GLN A 107 -4.14 -3.62 9.21
N THR A 108 -3.93 -2.39 8.75
CA THR A 108 -3.01 -2.06 7.65
C THR A 108 -2.20 -0.81 7.94
N ARG A 109 -1.01 -0.71 7.36
CA ARG A 109 -0.15 0.50 7.34
C ARG A 109 -0.35 1.37 6.10
N ALA A 110 -1.27 1.00 5.20
CA ALA A 110 -1.58 1.74 3.99
C ALA A 110 -2.32 3.07 4.23
N HIS A 111 -2.55 3.44 5.49
CA HIS A 111 -3.23 4.68 5.81
C HIS A 111 -2.29 5.87 5.61
N ARG A 112 -2.84 6.92 4.98
CA ARG A 112 -2.14 8.17 4.76
C ARG A 112 -2.77 9.24 5.62
N PRO A 113 -2.05 9.77 6.62
CA PRO A 113 -2.52 10.87 7.44
C PRO A 113 -3.02 12.04 6.59
N ARG A 114 -4.17 12.62 6.95
CA ARG A 114 -4.83 13.65 6.12
C ARG A 114 -4.21 15.04 6.27
N GLY A 115 -3.34 15.25 7.25
CA GLY A 115 -2.57 16.48 7.45
C GLY A 115 -1.59 16.38 8.62
N GLY A 116 -0.52 17.17 8.61
CA GLY A 116 0.55 17.11 9.63
C GLY A 116 0.23 17.71 11.00
N ALA A 117 -0.98 18.23 11.21
CA ALA A 117 -1.39 18.88 12.46
C ALA A 117 -2.16 17.94 13.41
N GLU A 118 -2.59 16.77 12.93
CA GLU A 118 -3.24 15.74 13.75
C GLU A 118 -2.23 14.61 13.99
N HIS A 119 -2.16 14.11 15.24
CA HIS A 119 -1.30 12.98 15.61
C HIS A 119 -1.93 11.66 15.11
N GLU A 120 -2.03 11.52 13.79
CA GLU A 120 -2.62 10.37 13.12
C GLU A 120 -1.50 9.36 12.79
N SER A 121 -1.64 8.12 13.25
CA SER A 121 -0.73 7.02 12.92
C SER A 121 -0.88 6.60 11.45
N ASP A 122 0.14 5.96 10.88
CA ASP A 122 0.05 5.24 9.59
C ASP A 122 -0.77 3.94 9.69
N LEU A 123 -1.16 3.53 10.90
CA LEU A 123 -2.02 2.37 11.14
C LEU A 123 -3.50 2.73 11.01
N ALA A 124 -4.26 1.83 10.41
CA ALA A 124 -5.72 1.88 10.39
C ALA A 124 -6.32 0.48 10.40
N VAL A 125 -7.56 0.38 10.89
CA VAL A 125 -8.43 -0.78 10.64
C VAL A 125 -9.17 -0.55 9.34
N VAL A 126 -9.15 -1.54 8.45
CA VAL A 126 -9.92 -1.53 7.22
C VAL A 126 -10.86 -2.72 7.18
N ALA A 127 -12.04 -2.51 6.58
CA ALA A 127 -12.99 -3.57 6.32
C ALA A 127 -13.54 -3.47 4.90
N PHE A 128 -13.75 -4.60 4.24
CA PHE A 128 -14.38 -4.74 2.94
C PHE A 128 -15.54 -5.72 3.07
N TRP A 129 -16.69 -5.37 2.49
CA TRP A 129 -17.82 -6.28 2.42
C TRP A 129 -18.77 -5.89 1.30
N THR A 130 -19.59 -6.85 0.87
CA THR A 130 -20.67 -6.58 -0.06
C THR A 130 -21.99 -6.29 0.67
N ALA A 131 -22.75 -5.35 0.13
CA ALA A 131 -24.11 -5.03 0.59
C ALA A 131 -24.97 -4.63 -0.60
N LEU A 132 -26.29 -4.86 -0.52
CA LEU A 132 -27.22 -4.26 -1.48
C LEU A 132 -27.13 -2.75 -1.40
N ASP A 133 -27.28 -2.02 -2.50
CA ASP A 133 -27.36 -0.56 -2.59
C ASP A 133 -28.52 0.01 -1.74
N GLU A 134 -28.66 1.32 -1.66
CA GLU A 134 -29.73 1.96 -0.86
C GLU A 134 -31.15 1.58 -1.34
N ARG A 135 -31.28 1.18 -2.60
CA ARG A 135 -32.56 0.80 -3.22
C ARG A 135 -32.87 -0.69 -3.07
N GLY A 136 -31.88 -1.51 -2.72
CA GLY A 136 -32.00 -2.96 -2.67
C GLY A 136 -31.96 -3.64 -4.04
N GLU A 137 -31.47 -2.95 -5.07
CA GLU A 137 -31.53 -3.36 -6.48
C GLU A 137 -30.23 -4.00 -6.97
N ALA A 138 -29.08 -3.53 -6.50
CA ALA A 138 -27.76 -3.99 -6.93
C ALA A 138 -26.83 -4.23 -5.74
N LEU A 139 -25.83 -5.10 -5.87
CA LEU A 139 -24.77 -5.23 -4.87
C LEU A 139 -23.71 -4.14 -5.08
N GLU A 140 -23.16 -3.67 -3.98
CA GLU A 140 -22.01 -2.76 -3.92
C GLU A 140 -20.91 -3.39 -3.08
N LEU A 141 -19.66 -3.10 -3.44
CA LEU A 141 -18.50 -3.40 -2.62
C LEU A 141 -18.15 -2.16 -1.80
N LEU A 142 -18.26 -2.28 -0.49
CA LEU A 142 -17.99 -1.22 0.46
C LEU A 142 -16.58 -1.39 1.05
N ARG A 143 -15.95 -0.26 1.36
CA ARG A 143 -14.72 -0.17 2.16
C ARG A 143 -14.93 0.78 3.31
N TRP A 144 -14.60 0.34 4.50
CA TRP A 144 -14.49 1.17 5.69
C TRP A 144 -13.05 1.31 6.13
N SER A 145 -12.73 2.42 6.78
CA SER A 145 -11.39 2.71 7.29
C SER A 145 -11.48 3.59 8.53
N SER A 146 -10.85 3.17 9.62
CA SER A 146 -10.70 3.96 10.85
C SER A 146 -9.21 4.07 11.22
N PRO A 147 -8.66 5.29 11.38
CA PRO A 147 -7.32 5.47 11.92
C PRO A 147 -7.25 5.15 13.43
N GLN A 148 -8.41 5.13 14.10
CA GLN A 148 -8.49 4.75 15.51
C GLN A 148 -8.49 3.22 15.62
N LEU A 149 -7.46 2.67 16.26
CA LEU A 149 -7.42 1.26 16.64
C LEU A 149 -8.40 1.00 17.79
N PRO A 150 -9.14 -0.12 17.76
CA PRO A 150 -10.04 -0.49 18.84
C PRO A 150 -9.25 -0.86 20.10
N GLU A 151 -9.80 -0.57 21.27
CA GLU A 151 -9.18 -0.92 22.57
C GLU A 151 -9.33 -2.40 22.91
N SER A 152 -10.28 -3.09 22.27
CA SER A 152 -10.60 -4.50 22.50
C SER A 152 -10.91 -5.21 21.20
N LEU A 153 -10.94 -6.54 21.21
CA LEU A 153 -11.30 -7.33 20.06
C LEU A 153 -12.71 -6.96 19.54
N ASP A 154 -12.76 -6.45 18.32
CA ASP A 154 -14.01 -6.17 17.61
C ASP A 154 -14.07 -6.96 16.29
N GLN A 155 -14.87 -8.02 16.28
CA GLN A 155 -15.12 -8.84 15.10
C GLN A 155 -16.30 -8.32 14.25
N ALA A 156 -17.05 -7.31 14.73
CA ALA A 156 -18.20 -6.81 14.01
C ALA A 156 -17.77 -6.07 12.74
N PHE A 157 -18.54 -6.25 11.66
CA PHE A 157 -18.38 -5.44 10.46
C PHE A 157 -19.13 -4.12 10.61
N PRO A 158 -18.58 -3.02 10.06
CA PRO A 158 -19.26 -1.72 10.03
C PRO A 158 -20.59 -1.80 9.28
N ARG A 159 -21.50 -0.90 9.63
CA ARG A 159 -22.75 -0.66 8.90
C ARG A 159 -22.50 0.35 7.78
N ARG A 160 -23.35 0.34 6.75
CA ARG A 160 -23.24 1.30 5.62
C ARG A 160 -23.18 2.76 6.11
N ASP A 161 -23.95 3.10 7.13
CA ASP A 161 -24.09 4.49 7.59
C ASP A 161 -22.98 4.92 8.57
N ASP A 162 -22.03 4.04 8.88
CA ASP A 162 -20.93 4.36 9.79
C ASP A 162 -19.95 5.36 9.13
N GLN A 163 -19.32 6.20 9.95
CA GLN A 163 -18.31 7.13 9.45
C GLN A 163 -17.12 6.37 8.85
N GLY A 164 -16.64 6.83 7.69
CA GLY A 164 -15.46 6.25 7.02
C GLY A 164 -15.79 5.18 5.99
N VAL A 165 -17.07 4.83 5.82
CA VAL A 165 -17.53 3.94 4.75
C VAL A 165 -17.52 4.66 3.40
N GLN A 166 -17.06 3.95 2.37
CA GLN A 166 -16.99 4.41 0.98
C GLN A 166 -17.42 3.27 0.06
N VAL A 167 -18.15 3.60 -1.00
CA VAL A 167 -18.44 2.65 -2.08
C VAL A 167 -17.21 2.54 -2.98
N LEU A 168 -16.63 1.35 -3.09
CA LEU A 168 -15.50 1.10 -4.00
C LEU A 168 -15.95 0.72 -5.40
N ALA A 169 -17.01 -0.09 -5.48
CA ALA A 169 -17.60 -0.51 -6.74
C ALA A 169 -19.11 -0.65 -6.57
N ASP A 170 -19.84 -0.15 -7.56
CA ASP A 170 -21.27 -0.38 -7.75
C ASP A 170 -21.48 -1.53 -8.74
N GLY A 171 -22.70 -2.06 -8.79
CA GLY A 171 -23.08 -3.10 -9.75
C GLY A 171 -22.22 -4.36 -9.61
N VAL A 172 -21.90 -4.78 -8.40
CA VAL A 172 -21.09 -6.00 -8.16
C VAL A 172 -21.92 -7.22 -8.54
N ALA A 173 -21.44 -8.00 -9.51
CA ALA A 173 -22.03 -9.29 -9.85
C ALA A 173 -21.55 -10.39 -8.89
N SER A 174 -20.24 -10.42 -8.62
CA SER A 174 -19.63 -11.31 -7.65
C SER A 174 -18.37 -10.69 -7.04
N PHE A 175 -18.10 -11.04 -5.78
CA PHE A 175 -16.88 -10.73 -5.08
C PHE A 175 -16.49 -11.91 -4.21
N GLY A 176 -15.22 -12.28 -4.23
CA GLY A 176 -14.71 -13.43 -3.49
C GLY A 176 -13.24 -13.30 -3.14
N ILE A 177 -12.89 -13.81 -1.97
CA ILE A 177 -11.52 -13.85 -1.48
C ILE A 177 -11.20 -15.27 -1.06
N ARG A 178 -10.10 -15.79 -1.57
CA ARG A 178 -9.49 -17.03 -1.09
C ARG A 178 -8.14 -16.72 -0.51
N LEU A 179 -7.79 -17.42 0.56
CA LEU A 179 -6.59 -17.18 1.34
C LEU A 179 -5.75 -18.45 1.36
N GLN A 180 -4.45 -18.32 1.22
CA GLN A 180 -3.51 -19.44 1.26
C GLN A 180 -2.78 -19.46 2.59
N ASP A 181 -2.77 -20.61 3.25
CA ASP A 181 -1.95 -20.82 4.45
C ASP A 181 -0.48 -21.16 4.11
N GLU A 182 0.33 -21.43 5.14
CA GLU A 182 1.76 -21.75 5.00
C GLU A 182 2.00 -23.11 4.34
N ASP A 183 1.07 -24.05 4.48
CA ASP A 183 1.11 -25.36 3.82
C ASP A 183 0.72 -25.27 2.33
N GLY A 184 0.30 -24.09 1.89
CA GLY A 184 -0.12 -23.81 0.52
C GLY A 184 -1.59 -24.17 0.24
N ALA A 185 -2.37 -24.53 1.25
CA ALA A 185 -3.79 -24.85 1.11
C ALA A 185 -4.65 -23.58 1.06
N TRP A 186 -5.68 -23.62 0.21
CA TRP A 186 -6.59 -22.48 0.01
C TRP A 186 -7.86 -22.63 0.84
N THR A 187 -8.20 -21.59 1.59
CA THR A 187 -9.40 -21.47 2.42
C THR A 187 -10.22 -20.24 2.02
N ASP A 188 -11.54 -20.31 2.21
CA ASP A 188 -12.47 -19.20 2.06
C ASP A 188 -12.71 -18.43 3.38
N ARG A 189 -12.11 -18.89 4.47
CA ARG A 189 -12.27 -18.33 5.81
C ARG A 189 -10.93 -18.20 6.51
N TRP A 190 -10.80 -17.14 7.30
CA TRP A 190 -9.66 -16.92 8.17
C TRP A 190 -10.08 -16.18 9.43
N ASN A 191 -9.60 -16.60 10.58
CA ASN A 191 -9.85 -15.90 11.83
C ASN A 191 -8.63 -16.01 12.76
N SER A 192 -7.85 -14.93 12.83
CA SER A 192 -6.65 -14.86 13.68
C SER A 192 -6.94 -14.57 15.15
N SER A 193 -8.21 -14.50 15.56
CA SER A 193 -8.61 -14.46 16.99
C SER A 193 -8.83 -15.84 17.59
N THR A 194 -8.88 -16.91 16.78
CA THR A 194 -8.96 -18.28 17.29
C THR A 194 -7.63 -18.73 17.88
N LEU A 195 -7.66 -19.67 18.83
CA LEU A 195 -6.43 -20.22 19.43
C LEU A 195 -5.55 -20.92 18.37
N GLU A 196 -6.16 -21.66 17.44
CA GLU A 196 -5.44 -22.46 16.44
C GLU A 196 -4.65 -21.61 15.43
N ARG A 197 -5.16 -20.43 15.11
CA ARG A 197 -4.55 -19.48 14.15
C ARG A 197 -4.22 -18.15 14.79
N SER A 198 -4.06 -18.15 16.11
CA SER A 198 -3.69 -16.94 16.83
C SER A 198 -2.37 -16.44 16.26
N SER A 199 -2.33 -15.15 15.92
CA SER A 199 -1.11 -14.52 15.42
C SER A 199 -0.64 -15.04 14.06
N GLN A 200 -1.50 -15.70 13.26
CA GLN A 200 -1.13 -16.13 11.90
C GLN A 200 -1.79 -15.26 10.83
N LEU A 201 -1.02 -14.94 9.79
CA LEU A 201 -1.48 -14.30 8.57
C LEU A 201 -1.43 -15.29 7.39
N PRO A 202 -2.38 -15.19 6.44
CA PRO A 202 -2.28 -15.94 5.20
C PRO A 202 -1.05 -15.47 4.41
N VAL A 203 -0.40 -16.39 3.71
CA VAL A 203 0.79 -16.09 2.87
C VAL A 203 0.39 -15.35 1.60
N GLN A 204 -0.78 -15.69 1.06
CA GLN A 204 -1.30 -15.13 -0.18
C GLN A 204 -2.82 -14.98 -0.12
N ALA A 205 -3.35 -14.00 -0.83
CA ALA A 205 -4.77 -13.90 -1.13
C ALA A 205 -5.02 -13.91 -2.65
N GLU A 206 -6.12 -14.53 -3.07
CA GLU A 206 -6.67 -14.47 -4.41
C GLU A 206 -8.00 -13.72 -4.33
N LEU A 207 -8.02 -12.54 -4.91
CA LEU A 207 -9.17 -11.65 -4.98
C LEU A 207 -9.88 -11.86 -6.31
N GLN A 208 -11.20 -11.93 -6.29
CA GLN A 208 -12.04 -12.09 -7.47
C GLN A 208 -13.14 -11.04 -7.44
N LEU A 209 -13.36 -10.34 -8.56
CA LEU A 209 -14.40 -9.32 -8.69
C LEU A 209 -14.97 -9.34 -10.11
N ALA A 210 -16.29 -9.45 -10.22
CA ALA A 210 -17.03 -9.27 -11.45
C ALA A 210 -18.04 -8.12 -11.28
N LEU A 211 -18.13 -7.24 -12.28
CA LEU A 211 -19.07 -6.11 -12.29
C LEU A 211 -20.11 -6.33 -13.39
N LEU A 212 -21.37 -6.04 -13.07
CA LEU A 212 -22.47 -5.97 -14.01
C LEU A 212 -22.23 -4.81 -14.98
N ASP A 213 -22.57 -5.05 -16.25
CA ASP A 213 -22.62 -3.98 -17.23
C ASP A 213 -23.85 -3.09 -16.93
N PRO A 214 -23.71 -1.76 -16.79
CA PRO A 214 -24.84 -0.87 -16.55
C PRO A 214 -25.95 -0.99 -17.62
N GLU A 215 -25.62 -1.38 -18.86
CA GLU A 215 -26.62 -1.60 -19.91
C GLU A 215 -27.36 -2.94 -19.77
N SER A 216 -26.83 -3.87 -18.96
CA SER A 216 -27.41 -5.21 -18.75
C SER A 216 -28.46 -5.28 -17.63
N LEU A 217 -28.67 -4.17 -16.91
CA LEU A 217 -29.62 -4.08 -15.80
C LEU A 217 -31.10 -4.15 -16.25
N ASP A 218 -31.38 -4.03 -17.55
CA ASP A 218 -32.73 -4.07 -18.13
C ASP A 218 -33.29 -5.49 -18.38
N GLY A 219 -32.66 -6.53 -17.82
CA GLY A 219 -33.33 -7.79 -17.52
C GLY A 219 -33.56 -8.76 -18.69
N VAL A 220 -32.48 -9.34 -19.23
CA VAL A 220 -32.57 -10.63 -19.94
C VAL A 220 -31.28 -11.44 -19.75
N GLY A 221 -31.31 -12.42 -18.82
CA GLY A 221 -30.58 -13.70 -18.89
C GLY A 221 -29.12 -13.71 -19.37
N THR A 222 -28.37 -12.63 -19.16
CA THR A 222 -26.95 -12.57 -19.53
C THR A 222 -26.18 -13.49 -18.61
N ALA A 223 -25.28 -14.29 -19.20
CA ALA A 223 -24.34 -15.09 -18.43
C ALA A 223 -23.58 -14.15 -17.47
N PRO A 224 -23.28 -14.61 -16.24
CA PRO A 224 -22.53 -13.78 -15.29
C PRO A 224 -21.21 -13.32 -15.93
N PRO A 225 -20.79 -12.06 -15.72
CA PRO A 225 -19.55 -11.55 -16.28
C PRO A 225 -18.35 -12.35 -15.73
N ASP A 226 -17.34 -12.54 -16.58
CA ASP A 226 -16.12 -13.24 -16.16
C ASP A 226 -15.42 -12.45 -15.03
N PRO A 227 -15.12 -13.09 -13.88
CA PRO A 227 -14.47 -12.39 -12.79
C PRO A 227 -13.03 -12.03 -13.14
N ARG A 228 -12.64 -10.81 -12.76
CA ARG A 228 -11.24 -10.40 -12.75
C ARG A 228 -10.58 -10.95 -11.50
N VAL A 229 -9.41 -11.54 -11.67
CA VAL A 229 -8.68 -12.23 -10.60
C VAL A 229 -7.35 -11.53 -10.34
N ARG A 230 -7.05 -11.26 -9.08
CA ARG A 230 -5.78 -10.70 -8.63
C ARG A 230 -5.22 -11.51 -7.47
N ARG A 231 -3.99 -12.01 -7.64
CA ARG A 231 -3.22 -12.65 -6.58
C ARG A 231 -2.29 -11.65 -5.91
N VAL A 232 -2.25 -11.68 -4.58
CA VAL A 232 -1.46 -10.77 -3.75
C VAL A 232 -0.75 -11.54 -2.65
N LEU A 233 0.55 -11.34 -2.51
CA LEU A 233 1.34 -11.86 -1.39
C LEU A 233 1.20 -10.92 -0.19
N LEU A 234 1.18 -11.48 1.01
CA LEU A 234 1.24 -10.73 2.26
C LEU A 234 2.67 -10.87 2.82
N PRO A 235 3.58 -9.93 2.51
CA PRO A 235 5.00 -10.10 2.80
C PRO A 235 5.35 -9.89 4.27
N ILE A 236 4.54 -9.13 5.00
CA ILE A 236 4.79 -8.82 6.41
C ILE A 236 4.28 -10.00 7.24
N ARG A 237 5.22 -10.70 7.87
CA ARG A 237 4.90 -11.73 8.85
C ARG A 237 4.47 -11.07 10.17
N PRO A 238 3.67 -11.76 11.00
CA PRO A 238 3.28 -11.29 12.31
C PRO A 238 4.49 -10.72 13.08
N LEU A 239 4.36 -9.49 13.59
CA LEU A 239 5.42 -8.80 14.30
C LEU A 239 5.49 -9.35 15.72
N ASP A 240 6.62 -9.98 16.05
CA ASP A 240 6.93 -10.30 17.43
C ASP A 240 7.44 -9.05 18.13
N LEU A 241 6.70 -8.61 19.16
CA LEU A 241 7.05 -7.46 19.98
C LEU A 241 7.57 -7.87 21.36
N ALA A 242 7.86 -9.17 21.56
CA ALA A 242 8.65 -9.57 22.71
C ALA A 242 9.88 -8.66 22.76
N PRO A 243 10.22 -8.11 23.95
CA PRO A 243 11.49 -7.42 24.08
C PRO A 243 12.52 -8.42 23.57
N GLU A 244 13.24 -8.07 22.49
CA GLU A 244 14.51 -8.74 22.23
C GLU A 244 15.21 -8.65 23.57
N GLU A 245 15.35 -9.79 24.26
CA GLU A 245 16.11 -9.86 25.50
C GLU A 245 17.44 -9.26 25.11
N SER A 246 17.63 -8.00 25.53
CA SER A 246 18.88 -7.28 25.43
C SER A 246 19.87 -8.25 26.02
N GLY A 247 20.66 -8.89 25.14
CA GLY A 247 21.35 -10.13 25.46
C GLY A 247 21.80 -10.08 26.90
N GLU A 248 21.25 -10.97 27.73
CA GLU A 248 21.80 -11.17 29.06
C GLU A 248 23.30 -11.23 28.85
N PRO A 249 24.08 -10.28 29.39
CA PRO A 249 25.52 -10.32 29.23
C PRO A 249 25.90 -11.71 29.68
N ASP A 250 26.50 -12.48 28.77
CA ASP A 250 26.86 -13.87 29.00
C ASP A 250 27.38 -13.97 30.44
N GLU A 251 26.62 -14.64 31.30
CA GLU A 251 27.12 -15.08 32.60
C GLU A 251 28.17 -16.16 32.26
N GLU A 252 29.31 -15.70 31.77
CA GLU A 252 30.56 -16.44 31.79
C GLU A 252 30.75 -16.83 33.24
N GLY A 253 30.70 -18.14 33.45
CA GLY A 253 30.81 -18.73 34.76
C GLY A 253 32.05 -18.21 35.47
N ASP A 254 31.90 -18.10 36.79
CA ASP A 254 32.97 -18.05 37.78
C ASP A 254 34.10 -19.04 37.43
N ASP A 255 35.05 -18.61 36.60
CA ASP A 255 36.43 -19.01 36.70
C ASP A 255 37.15 -17.80 37.32
N GLU A 256 37.19 -17.82 38.66
CA GLU A 256 38.10 -17.03 39.47
C GLU A 256 39.54 -17.25 38.98
N ASP A 257 40.05 -16.45 38.04
CA ASP A 257 41.49 -16.29 37.78
C ASP A 257 41.77 -15.00 36.98
N ASP A 258 41.99 -13.90 37.70
CA ASP A 258 43.13 -12.97 37.50
C ASP A 258 43.39 -12.27 36.14
N ASP A 259 42.40 -12.06 35.27
CA ASP A 259 42.57 -11.18 34.10
C ASP A 259 42.01 -9.77 34.36
N ALA A 260 42.75 -9.00 35.16
CA ALA A 260 42.68 -7.54 35.12
C ALA A 260 43.08 -7.09 33.70
N ALA A 261 42.09 -6.97 32.82
CA ALA A 261 42.24 -6.50 31.46
C ALA A 261 43.13 -5.26 31.44
N ASP A 262 44.23 -5.35 30.70
CA ASP A 262 45.31 -4.38 30.58
C ASP A 262 44.79 -3.14 29.81
N CYS A 263 43.91 -2.36 30.44
CA CYS A 263 43.34 -1.16 29.86
C CYS A 263 44.29 0.02 30.09
N VAL A 264 44.48 0.85 29.07
CA VAL A 264 45.24 2.09 29.23
C VAL A 264 44.43 3.05 30.10
N THR A 265 44.99 3.45 31.24
CA THR A 265 44.30 4.38 32.14
C THR A 265 44.29 5.80 31.59
N VAL A 266 43.35 6.63 32.04
CA VAL A 266 43.29 8.06 31.67
C VAL A 266 44.63 8.76 31.95
N ALA A 267 45.31 8.44 33.06
CA ALA A 267 46.62 9.00 33.38
C ALA A 267 47.72 8.54 32.41
N GLN A 268 47.73 7.27 32.00
CA GLN A 268 48.67 6.75 31.01
C GLN A 268 48.45 7.38 29.62
N CYS A 269 47.19 7.50 29.20
CA CYS A 269 46.82 8.16 27.96
C CYS A 269 47.23 9.64 27.93
N ARG A 270 47.02 10.37 29.05
CA ARG A 270 47.48 11.76 29.22
C ARG A 270 48.98 11.88 29.12
N ALA A 271 49.73 10.97 29.75
CA ALA A 271 51.19 10.95 29.68
C ALA A 271 51.70 10.67 28.25
N ALA A 272 50.99 9.87 27.47
CA ALA A 272 51.31 9.59 26.08
C ALA A 272 50.98 10.75 25.12
N ASN A 273 50.02 11.62 25.48
CA ASN A 273 49.51 12.68 24.61
C ASN A 273 49.43 14.07 25.30
N PRO A 274 50.53 14.60 25.87
CA PRO A 274 50.49 15.82 26.69
C PRO A 274 49.97 17.04 25.92
N GLU A 275 50.33 17.20 24.64
CA GLU A 275 49.90 18.35 23.84
C GLU A 275 48.38 18.42 23.62
N VAL A 276 47.71 17.27 23.53
CA VAL A 276 46.25 17.20 23.32
C VAL A 276 45.51 17.53 24.62
N PHE A 277 45.98 16.98 25.74
CA PHE A 277 45.40 17.27 27.05
C PHE A 277 45.67 18.71 27.49
N ASP A 278 46.84 19.28 27.20
CA ASP A 278 47.14 20.69 27.50
C ASP A 278 46.26 21.64 26.67
N ALA A 279 46.05 21.36 25.38
CA ALA A 279 45.13 22.12 24.54
C ALA A 279 43.68 22.04 25.07
N PHE A 280 43.26 20.84 25.48
CA PHE A 280 41.93 20.61 26.03
C PHE A 280 41.72 21.34 27.38
N LEU A 281 42.65 21.20 28.31
CA LEU A 281 42.63 21.84 29.63
C LEU A 281 42.77 23.37 29.55
N SER A 282 43.42 23.90 28.52
CA SER A 282 43.47 25.35 28.29
C SER A 282 42.10 25.95 27.95
N THR A 283 41.18 25.12 27.44
CA THR A 283 39.81 25.53 27.08
C THR A 283 38.88 25.46 28.29
N ASP A 284 39.06 24.46 29.16
CA ASP A 284 38.30 24.33 30.42
C ASP A 284 39.19 23.86 31.59
N PRO A 285 39.67 24.79 32.43
CA PRO A 285 40.49 24.46 33.59
C PRO A 285 39.75 23.65 34.68
N ALA A 286 38.41 23.65 34.70
CA ALA A 286 37.64 22.90 35.69
C ALA A 286 37.71 21.39 35.46
N LEU A 287 38.06 20.98 34.23
CA LEU A 287 38.18 19.60 33.79
C LEU A 287 39.46 18.93 34.30
N GLU A 288 40.45 19.69 34.76
CA GLU A 288 41.71 19.18 35.33
C GLU A 288 41.44 18.32 36.58
N ALA A 289 40.58 18.82 37.48
CA ALA A 289 40.21 18.10 38.70
C ALA A 289 39.41 16.82 38.40
N LEU A 290 38.63 16.80 37.30
CA LEU A 290 37.87 15.63 36.87
C LEU A 290 38.80 14.56 36.30
N ILE A 291 39.72 14.95 35.41
CA ILE A 291 40.72 14.05 34.80
C ILE A 291 41.64 13.45 35.85
N ASP A 292 42.05 14.23 36.86
CA ASP A 292 42.85 13.72 37.97
C ASP A 292 42.04 12.74 38.85
N ALA A 293 40.74 12.97 39.02
CA ALA A 293 39.87 12.10 39.80
C ALA A 293 39.65 10.72 39.14
N VAL A 294 39.55 10.67 37.81
CA VAL A 294 39.38 9.43 37.03
C VAL A 294 40.69 8.87 36.48
N GLY A 295 41.84 9.39 36.91
CA GLY A 295 43.15 9.06 36.34
C GLY A 295 43.51 7.56 36.35
N GLY A 296 42.95 6.80 37.29
CA GLY A 296 43.15 5.35 37.40
C GLY A 296 42.14 4.49 36.62
N GLU A 297 41.12 5.10 36.02
CA GLU A 297 40.07 4.39 35.28
C GLU A 297 40.45 4.19 33.81
N CYS A 298 39.79 3.24 33.14
CA CYS A 298 40.05 2.92 31.74
C CYS A 298 39.66 4.08 30.82
N PHE A 299 40.57 4.49 29.94
CA PHE A 299 40.34 5.64 29.05
C PHE A 299 39.15 5.44 28.11
N ALA A 300 38.95 4.22 27.58
CA ALA A 300 37.87 3.92 26.64
C ALA A 300 36.47 4.17 27.24
N GLU A 301 36.29 3.93 28.54
CA GLU A 301 35.02 4.13 29.24
C GLU A 301 34.77 5.62 29.54
N GLN A 302 35.83 6.38 29.83
CA GLN A 302 35.73 7.80 30.17
C GLN A 302 35.85 8.75 28.96
N ALA A 303 36.27 8.28 27.78
CA ALA A 303 36.44 9.14 26.60
C ALA A 303 35.13 9.88 26.23
N ALA A 304 33.99 9.18 26.29
CA ALA A 304 32.69 9.76 25.99
C ALA A 304 32.24 10.80 27.04
N SER A 305 32.52 10.55 28.33
CA SER A 305 32.17 11.46 29.42
C SER A 305 33.05 12.72 29.43
N LEU A 306 34.30 12.58 29.00
CA LEU A 306 35.26 13.68 28.82
C LEU A 306 35.07 14.44 27.50
N GLY A 307 34.23 13.95 26.58
CA GLY A 307 34.03 14.56 25.27
C GLY A 307 35.26 14.48 24.35
N ILE A 308 36.10 13.46 24.55
CA ILE A 308 37.33 13.23 23.80
C ILE A 308 37.11 12.08 22.81
N ASP A 309 37.46 12.28 21.54
CA ASP A 309 37.40 11.23 20.52
C ASP A 309 38.64 10.31 20.63
N PRO A 310 38.47 9.02 20.99
CA PRO A 310 39.58 8.09 21.15
C PRO A 310 40.27 7.73 19.82
N GLY A 311 39.64 7.99 18.66
CA GLY A 311 40.18 7.65 17.35
C GLY A 311 41.44 8.44 16.97
N GLY A 312 41.74 9.55 17.65
CA GLY A 312 42.86 10.44 17.36
C GLY A 312 44.07 10.32 18.30
N LEU A 313 43.99 9.52 19.36
CA LEU A 313 45.00 9.49 20.42
C LEU A 313 45.85 8.23 20.34
N ALA A 314 47.14 8.40 20.04
CA ALA A 314 48.07 7.28 19.98
C ALA A 314 48.34 6.73 21.38
N GLY A 315 48.24 5.42 21.54
CA GLY A 315 48.53 4.74 22.82
C GLY A 315 47.45 4.88 23.88
N CYS A 316 46.20 5.17 23.48
CA CYS A 316 45.02 5.23 24.36
C CYS A 316 43.94 4.18 24.02
N GLN A 317 44.27 3.24 23.14
CA GLN A 317 43.42 2.11 22.73
C GLN A 317 43.97 0.82 23.33
#